data_AF-A0A0C1K113-F1
#
_entry.id   AF-A0A0C1K113-F1
#
_cell.length_a   1.000
_cell.length_b   1.000
_cell.length_c   1.000
_cell.angle_alpha   90.00
_cell.angle_beta   90.00
_cell.angle_gamma   90.00
#
_symmetry.space_group_name_H-M   'P 1'
#
loop_
_entity.id
_entity.type
_entity.pdbx_description
1 polymer ?
#
loop_
_entity_poly.entity_id
_entity_poly.type
_entity_poly.pdbx_seq_one_letter_code
_entity_poly.pdbx_strand_id
1 'polypeptide(L)' 'MGQKTNPIGFRLIRNKKWRSKWYANKQEFGTLLVEDKKIREYLMKKPQCQGTSQIKIRRMSEKIE' A
#
# COMPACT_ATOMS: atom_id res chain seq x y z
N MET A 1 26.74 14.69 -1.81
CA MET A 1 25.31 15.08 -1.80
C MET A 1 24.43 14.06 -2.55
N GLY A 2 24.60 12.75 -2.30
CA GLY A 2 23.86 11.67 -3.00
C GLY A 2 23.51 10.47 -2.10
N GLN A 3 23.60 10.63 -0.78
CA GLN A 3 23.46 9.54 0.20
C GLN A 3 22.20 9.69 1.08
N LYS A 4 21.14 10.33 0.58
CA LYS A 4 19.88 10.45 1.34
C LYS A 4 18.94 9.30 0.96
N THR A 5 18.83 8.31 1.85
CA THR A 5 17.87 7.20 1.72
C THR A 5 16.44 7.68 1.97
N ASN A 6 15.46 6.98 1.41
CA ASN A 6 14.04 7.26 1.69
C ASN A 6 13.73 7.03 3.19
N PRO A 7 13.33 8.09 3.93
CA PRO A 7 13.10 8.00 5.37
C PRO A 7 11.83 7.21 5.73
N ILE A 8 10.93 6.97 4.77
CA ILE A 8 9.75 6.11 4.97
C ILE A 8 10.19 4.66 5.02
N GLY A 9 10.97 4.23 4.03
CA GLY A 9 11.50 2.87 3.94
C GLY A 9 12.39 2.52 5.11
N PHE A 10 13.34 3.42 5.44
CA PHE A 10 14.24 3.23 6.59
C PHE A 10 13.50 3.05 7.92
N ARG A 11 12.35 3.72 8.10
CA ARG A 11 11.56 3.65 9.34
C ARG A 11 10.57 2.49 9.40
N LEU A 12 10.41 1.69 8.34
CA LEU A 12 9.49 0.53 8.34
C LEU A 12 9.85 -0.52 9.41
N ILE A 13 11.13 -0.60 9.77
CA ILE A 13 11.63 -1.58 10.75
C ILE A 13 11.14 -1.27 12.17
N ARG A 14 10.99 0.01 12.53
CA ARG A 14 10.75 0.42 13.93
C ARG A 14 9.48 1.25 14.12
N ASN A 15 9.34 2.35 13.38
CA ASN A 15 8.36 3.41 13.72
C ASN A 15 7.22 3.57 12.69
N LYS A 16 7.40 3.13 11.43
CA LYS A 16 6.41 3.27 10.35
C LYS A 16 5.77 1.93 10.01
N LYS A 17 4.44 1.91 9.90
CA LYS A 17 3.68 0.73 9.47
C LYS A 17 3.54 0.68 7.95
N TRP A 18 3.43 -0.53 7.41
CA TRP A 18 3.07 -0.77 6.01
C TRP A 18 1.69 -0.20 5.68
N ARG A 19 1.54 0.32 4.45
CA ARG A 19 0.26 0.79 3.93
C ARG A 19 -0.63 -0.38 3.47
N SER A 20 -0.05 -1.40 2.85
CA SER A 20 -0.72 -2.69 2.62
C SER A 20 -0.22 -3.70 3.64
N LYS A 21 -1.12 -4.28 4.44
CA LYS A 21 -0.78 -5.33 5.41
C LYS A 21 -1.65 -6.55 5.16
N TRP A 22 -1.10 -7.50 4.42
CA TRP A 22 -1.70 -8.79 4.09
C TRP A 22 -0.61 -9.80 3.75
N TYR A 23 -0.98 -11.08 3.69
CA TYR A 23 -0.10 -12.19 3.30
C TYR A 23 -0.73 -12.93 2.12
N ALA A 24 0.08 -13.44 1.20
CA ALA A 24 -0.36 -14.28 0.11
C ALA A 24 0.73 -15.29 -0.28
N ASN A 25 0.33 -16.33 -0.99
CA ASN A 25 1.25 -17.29 -1.57
C ASN A 25 2.04 -16.67 -2.72
N LYS A 26 3.22 -17.24 -3.02
CA LYS A 26 4.14 -16.72 -4.05
C LYS A 26 3.49 -16.59 -5.44
N GLN A 27 2.59 -17.50 -5.79
CA GLN A 27 1.89 -17.52 -7.07
C GLN A 27 0.88 -16.36 -7.19
N GLU A 28 0.18 -16.05 -6.10
CA GLU A 28 -0.90 -15.05 -6.06
C GLU A 28 -0.39 -13.63 -5.74
N PHE A 29 0.78 -13.51 -5.10
CA PHE A 29 1.31 -12.22 -4.66
C PHE A 29 1.41 -11.19 -5.80
N GLY A 30 1.85 -11.63 -7.00
CA GLY A 30 2.03 -10.74 -8.14
C GLY A 30 0.72 -10.13 -8.65
N THR A 31 -0.34 -10.93 -8.75
CA THR A 31 -1.65 -10.47 -9.22
C THR A 31 -2.29 -9.52 -8.20
N LEU A 32 -2.23 -9.87 -6.91
CA LEU A 32 -2.77 -9.05 -5.82
C LEU A 32 -2.04 -7.70 -5.69
N LEU A 33 -0.72 -7.66 -5.94
CA LEU A 33 0.05 -6.42 -5.91
C LEU A 33 -0.37 -5.45 -7.04
N VAL A 34 -0.59 -5.98 -8.25
CA VAL A 34 -1.05 -5.18 -9.40
C VAL A 34 -2.47 -4.66 -9.14
N GLU A 35 -3.33 -5.49 -8.55
CA GLU A 35 -4.67 -5.08 -8.15
C GLU A 35 -4.65 -3.95 -7.10
N ASP A 36 -3.83 -4.07 -6.04
CA ASP A 36 -3.64 -3.02 -5.02
C ASP A 36 -3.21 -1.67 -5.66
N LYS A 37 -2.36 -1.72 -6.69
CA LYS A 37 -1.93 -0.52 -7.42
C LYS A 37 -3.11 0.13 -8.16
N LYS A 38 -3.90 -0.67 -8.89
CA LYS A 38 -5.09 -0.20 -9.61
C LYS A 38 -6.12 0.42 -8.67
N ILE A 39 -6.38 -0.22 -7.53
CA ILE A 39 -7.31 0.30 -6.51
C ILE A 39 -6.87 1.69 -6.04
N ARG A 40 -5.58 1.88 -5.73
CA ARG A 40 -5.05 3.18 -5.29
C ARG A 40 -5.17 4.25 -6.36
N GLU A 41 -4.83 3.93 -7.61
CA GLU A 41 -4.96 4.88 -8.72
C GLU A 41 -6.42 5.28 -8.96
N TYR A 42 -7.34 4.32 -8.87
CA TYR A 42 -8.76 4.58 -9.00
C TYR A 42 -9.30 5.46 -7.87
N LEU A 43 -8.94 5.17 -6.61
CA LEU A 43 -9.35 5.95 -5.45
C LEU A 43 -8.79 7.38 -5.50
N MET A 44 -7.52 7.55 -5.89
CA MET A 44 -6.90 8.88 -6.00
C MET A 44 -7.55 9.77 -7.08
N LYS A 45 -8.13 9.18 -8.13
CA LYS A 45 -8.86 9.92 -9.17
C LYS A 45 -10.27 10.34 -8.74
N LYS A 46 -10.85 9.71 -7.71
CA LYS A 46 -12.20 10.08 -7.25
C LYS A 46 -12.17 11.42 -6.51
N PRO A 47 -13.09 12.34 -6.83
CA PRO A 47 -13.16 13.65 -6.16
C PRO A 47 -13.44 13.51 -4.66
N GLN A 48 -14.18 12.48 -4.26
CA GLN A 48 -14.47 12.15 -2.85
C GLN A 48 -13.22 11.81 -2.01
N CYS A 49 -12.13 11.41 -2.67
CA CYS A 49 -10.88 11.06 -1.99
C CYS A 49 -9.84 12.19 -2.07
N GLN A 50 -10.13 13.31 -2.72
CA GLN A 50 -9.25 14.48 -2.73
C GLN A 50 -9.19 15.07 -1.31
N GLY A 51 -7.99 15.06 -0.72
CA GLY A 51 -7.75 15.43 0.68
C GLY A 51 -7.45 14.24 1.60
N THR A 52 -7.52 13.00 1.11
CA THR A 52 -7.11 11.83 1.91
C THR A 52 -5.59 11.76 2.07
N SER A 53 -5.11 11.77 3.33
CA SER A 53 -3.67 11.74 3.63
C SER A 53 -3.04 10.39 3.26
N GLN A 54 -3.71 9.27 3.55
CA GLN A 54 -3.17 7.93 3.35
C GLN A 54 -4.27 6.89 3.08
N ILE A 55 -4.04 6.02 2.09
CA ILE A 55 -4.85 4.83 1.84
C ILE A 55 -4.13 3.63 2.48
N LYS A 56 -4.85 2.91 3.35
CA LYS A 56 -4.40 1.64 3.93
C LYS A 56 -5.22 0.52 3.30
N ILE A 57 -4.58 -0.61 3.02
CA ILE A 57 -5.23 -1.78 2.43
C ILE A 57 -4.95 -2.97 3.35
N ARG A 58 -6.00 -3.67 3.76
CA ARG A 58 -5.93 -4.94 4.46
C ARG A 58 -6.72 -5.97 3.66
N ARG A 59 -6.16 -7.17 3.52
CA ARG A 59 -6.86 -8.29 2.89
C ARG A 59 -7.00 -9.40 3.92
N MET A 60 -8.23 -9.83 4.17
CA MET A 60 -8.56 -11.01 4.96
C MET A 60 -9.22 -12.02 4.05
N SER A 61 -8.44 -12.95 3.48
CA SER A 61 -8.85 -13.98 2.52
C SER A 61 -9.76 -13.47 1.38
N GLU A 62 -11.05 -13.31 1.63
CA GLU A 62 -12.08 -12.84 0.67
C GLU A 62 -12.47 -11.37 0.83
N LYS A 63 -12.14 -10.73 1.96
CA LYS A 63 -12.55 -9.37 2.28
C LYS A 63 -11.38 -8.38 2.16
N ILE A 64 -11.63 -7.27 1.48
CA ILE A 64 -10.70 -6.14 1.35
C ILE A 64 -11.24 -4.98 2.19
N GLU A 65 -10.39 -4.41 3.06
CA GLU A 65 -10.67 -3.26 3.94
C GLU A 65 -9.67 -2.12 3.72
#